data_AF-A0A2N2H1K0-F1
#
_entry.id   AF-A0A2N2H1K0-F1
#
_cell.length_a   1.000
_cell.length_b   1.000
_cell.length_c   1.000
_cell.angle_alpha   90.00
_cell.angle_beta   90.00
_cell.angle_gamma   90.00
#
_symmetry.space_group_name_H-M   'P 1'
#
loop_
_entity.id
_entity.type
_entity.pdbx_description
1 polymer ?
#
loop_
_entity_poly.entity_id
_entity_poly.type
_entity_poly.pdbx_seq_one_letter_code
_entity_poly.pdbx_strand_id
1 'polypeptide(L)'
;GFAHEYRGNLPLNYYSSEVTREQVQERAQRDGIPLDSLKGIRFAMRFDNYQDIVSENGIHIIDYLAAPLAGDDPAYFKIPHLIAKIHEKLNGTGLLFILLQKDPGKMSGEGGFKTLHRANLYLTLDKDESGHCWANVQKCKTRSTLEGYRMQYEPRAFGLRPLSEWIPRKR
;
A
#
# COMPACT_ATOMS: atom_id res chain seq x y z
N GLY A 1 -25.75 11.18 12.27
CA GLY A 1 -25.26 10.02 13.06
C GLY A 1 -24.46 9.14 12.12
N PHE A 2 -23.32 8.58 12.46
CA PHE A 2 -22.85 8.12 13.77
C PHE A 2 -21.34 8.38 13.86
N ALA A 3 -20.88 9.01 14.94
CA ALA A 3 -19.50 8.92 15.37
C ALA A 3 -19.53 8.14 16.68
N HIS A 4 -19.47 6.82 16.59
CA HIS A 4 -19.00 6.03 17.72
C HIS A 4 -17.50 6.29 17.81
N GLU A 5 -17.11 7.07 18.82
CA GLU A 5 -15.72 7.33 19.17
C GLU A 5 -15.10 5.99 19.61
N TYR A 6 -14.40 5.32 18.69
CA TYR A 6 -13.75 4.05 18.95
C TYR A 6 -12.55 4.31 19.88
N ARG A 7 -12.64 3.84 21.13
CA ARG A 7 -11.62 4.04 22.18
C ARG A 7 -10.57 2.92 22.28
N GLY A 8 -10.52 2.01 21.31
CA GLY A 8 -9.52 0.94 21.23
C GLY A 8 -8.50 1.17 20.11
N ASN A 9 -7.33 0.53 20.19
CA ASN A 9 -6.43 0.46 19.05
C ASN A 9 -7.10 -0.34 17.93
N LEU A 10 -7.16 0.20 16.71
CA LEU A 10 -7.61 -0.54 15.54
C LEU A 10 -6.64 -1.72 15.29
N PRO A 11 -7.13 -2.93 14.99
CA PRO A 11 -6.28 -4.05 14.65
C PRO A 11 -5.47 -3.72 13.38
N LEU A 12 -4.15 -3.90 13.45
CA LEU A 12 -3.25 -3.75 12.31
C LEU A 12 -2.89 -5.13 11.76
N ASN A 13 -3.31 -5.41 10.53
CA ASN A 13 -3.06 -6.67 9.84
C ASN A 13 -2.14 -6.43 8.64
N TYR A 14 -1.06 -7.20 8.56
CA TYR A 14 -0.12 -7.19 7.45
C TYR A 14 -0.17 -8.54 6.74
N TYR A 15 -0.61 -8.52 5.49
CA TYR A 15 -0.74 -9.68 4.64
C TYR A 15 0.36 -9.65 3.59
N SER A 16 1.21 -10.67 3.55
CA SER A 16 2.26 -10.77 2.53
C SER A 16 2.26 -12.11 1.82
N SER A 17 2.55 -12.09 0.52
CA SER A 17 2.79 -13.30 -0.27
C SER A 17 4.28 -13.70 -0.31
N GLU A 18 5.18 -12.82 0.10
CA GLU A 18 6.63 -12.98 -0.13
C GLU A 18 7.47 -12.93 1.14
N VAL A 19 7.05 -12.13 2.13
CA VAL A 19 7.89 -11.84 3.29
C VAL A 19 7.27 -12.44 4.55
N THR A 20 8.02 -13.31 5.22
CA THR A 20 7.58 -13.90 6.49
C THR A 20 7.75 -12.91 7.65
N ARG A 21 7.07 -13.19 8.77
CA ARG A 21 7.21 -12.40 10.00
C ARG A 21 8.68 -12.34 10.47
N GLU A 22 9.38 -13.46 10.38
CA GLU A 22 10.76 -13.60 10.82
C GLU A 22 11.67 -12.70 9.98
N GLN A 23 11.49 -12.68 8.65
CA GLN A 23 12.23 -11.78 7.76
C GLN A 23 11.95 -10.30 8.06
N VAL A 24 10.70 -9.94 8.40
CA VAL A 24 10.37 -8.58 8.86
C VAL A 24 11.10 -8.24 10.16
N GLN A 25 11.15 -9.17 11.11
CA GLN A 25 11.85 -8.99 12.39
C GLN A 25 13.37 -8.85 12.22
N GLU A 26 13.98 -9.66 11.34
CA GLU A 26 15.39 -9.56 11.00
C GLU A 26 15.74 -8.21 10.37
N ARG A 27 14.89 -7.71 9.46
CA ARG A 27 15.04 -6.38 8.86
C ARG A 27 14.92 -5.28 9.92
N ALA A 28 13.96 -5.39 10.83
CA ALA A 28 13.79 -4.45 11.94
C ALA A 28 15.03 -4.39 12.82
N GLN A 29 15.56 -5.55 13.24
CA GLN A 29 16.78 -5.62 14.05
C GLN A 29 18.00 -5.03 13.34
N ARG A 30 18.15 -5.28 12.03
CA ARG A 30 19.25 -4.72 11.23
C ARG A 30 19.26 -3.20 11.21
N ASP A 31 18.08 -2.57 11.23
CA ASP A 31 17.92 -1.12 11.29
C ASP A 31 17.79 -0.57 12.71
N GLY A 32 18.06 -1.38 13.74
CA GLY A 32 18.00 -0.98 15.14
C GLY A 32 16.59 -0.71 15.66
N ILE A 33 15.56 -1.20 14.97
CA ILE A 33 14.16 -1.05 15.37
C ILE A 33 13.82 -2.11 16.43
N PRO A 34 13.36 -1.73 17.63
CA PRO A 34 13.02 -2.69 18.68
C PRO A 34 11.86 -3.60 18.25
N LEU A 35 11.97 -4.92 18.44
CA LEU A 35 10.91 -5.87 18.09
C LEU A 35 9.59 -5.61 18.82
N ASP A 36 9.66 -4.99 20.00
CA ASP A 36 8.49 -4.57 20.76
C ASP A 36 7.63 -3.54 20.02
N SER A 37 8.21 -2.77 19.09
CA SER A 37 7.46 -1.86 18.22
C SER A 37 6.57 -2.58 17.20
N LEU A 38 6.83 -3.88 16.96
CA LEU A 38 6.02 -4.72 16.08
C LEU A 38 4.87 -5.41 16.83
N LYS A 39 4.77 -5.25 18.17
CA LYS A 39 3.67 -5.79 18.96
C LYS A 39 2.35 -5.18 18.49
N GLY A 40 1.34 -6.04 18.34
CA GLY A 40 0.02 -5.64 17.85
C GLY A 40 -0.17 -5.72 16.33
N ILE A 41 0.91 -5.92 15.57
CA ILE A 41 0.81 -6.25 14.13
C ILE A 41 0.51 -7.74 13.99
N ARG A 42 -0.59 -8.06 13.28
CA ARG A 42 -0.96 -9.42 12.92
C ARG A 42 -0.40 -9.74 11.54
N PHE A 43 0.69 -10.49 11.51
CA PHE A 43 1.32 -10.97 10.27
C PHE A 43 0.62 -12.23 9.77
N ALA A 44 0.31 -12.29 8.48
CA ALA A 44 -0.22 -13.50 7.86
C ALA A 44 0.30 -13.65 6.42
N MET A 45 0.79 -14.85 6.09
CA MET A 45 1.13 -15.20 4.71
C MET A 45 -0.15 -15.40 3.90
N ARG A 46 -0.33 -14.67 2.80
CA ARG A 46 -1.53 -14.70 1.94
C ARG A 46 -1.20 -14.35 0.50
N PHE A 47 -1.81 -15.10 -0.42
CA PHE A 47 -1.63 -14.95 -1.87
C PHE A 47 -2.89 -14.45 -2.58
N ASP A 48 -4.06 -14.69 -2.00
CA ASP A 48 -5.36 -14.36 -2.59
C ASP A 48 -6.46 -14.21 -1.52
N ASN A 49 -7.71 -14.10 -1.99
CA ASN A 49 -8.93 -14.10 -1.18
C ASN A 49 -8.97 -13.07 -0.04
N TYR A 50 -8.33 -11.92 -0.25
CA TYR A 50 -8.28 -10.84 0.72
C TYR A 50 -9.66 -10.32 1.13
N GLN A 51 -10.68 -10.47 0.28
CA GLN A 51 -12.07 -10.10 0.57
C GLN A 51 -12.71 -10.92 1.70
N ASP A 52 -12.11 -12.06 2.09
CA ASP A 52 -12.65 -12.93 3.14
C ASP A 52 -11.97 -12.70 4.49
N ILE A 53 -10.87 -11.94 4.51
CA ILE A 53 -10.06 -11.71 5.72
C ILE A 53 -9.94 -10.23 6.09
N VAL A 54 -10.14 -9.31 5.13
CA VAL A 54 -10.27 -7.89 5.42
C VAL A 54 -11.62 -7.68 6.11
N SER A 55 -11.59 -6.94 7.20
CA SER A 55 -12.75 -6.67 8.04
C SER A 55 -13.00 -5.18 8.16
N GLU A 56 -14.19 -4.83 8.61
CA GLU A 56 -14.49 -3.47 9.09
C GLU A 56 -13.58 -3.08 10.27
N ASN A 57 -13.45 -1.78 10.51
CA ASN A 57 -12.77 -1.20 11.68
C ASN A 57 -11.31 -1.67 11.90
N GLY A 58 -10.58 -2.04 10.85
CA GLY A 58 -9.16 -2.43 10.92
C GLY A 58 -8.25 -1.58 10.03
N ILE A 59 -6.95 -1.65 10.28
CA ILE A 59 -5.92 -1.20 9.34
C ILE A 59 -5.35 -2.46 8.67
N HIS A 60 -5.44 -2.50 7.35
CA HIS A 60 -5.03 -3.65 6.55
C HIS A 60 -3.96 -3.23 5.54
N ILE A 61 -2.86 -3.97 5.49
CA ILE A 61 -1.78 -3.79 4.51
C ILE A 61 -1.68 -5.07 3.68
N ILE A 62 -1.82 -4.96 2.36
CA ILE A 62 -1.65 -6.07 1.40
C ILE A 62 -0.35 -5.84 0.62
N ASP A 63 0.64 -6.69 0.84
CA ASP A 63 2.01 -6.63 0.29
C ASP A 63 2.36 -7.92 -0.49
N TYR A 64 2.00 -8.05 -1.75
CA TYR A 64 1.29 -7.11 -2.64
C TYR A 64 0.07 -7.79 -3.26
N LEU A 65 -0.83 -7.03 -3.91
CA LEU A 65 -1.98 -7.62 -4.60
C LEU A 65 -1.59 -8.06 -6.02
N ALA A 66 -1.47 -9.37 -6.22
CA ALA A 66 -1.20 -9.97 -7.53
C ALA A 66 -2.47 -10.17 -8.37
N ALA A 67 -2.30 -10.25 -9.70
CA ALA A 67 -3.38 -10.65 -10.59
C ALA A 67 -3.77 -12.13 -10.36
N PRO A 68 -5.07 -12.46 -10.37
CA PRO A 68 -5.50 -13.86 -10.35
C PRO A 68 -5.18 -14.52 -11.70
N LEU A 69 -4.97 -15.82 -11.71
CA LEU A 69 -4.75 -16.57 -12.95
C LEU A 69 -6.03 -16.62 -13.82
N ALA A 70 -5.84 -16.66 -15.13
CA ALA A 70 -6.84 -16.97 -16.14
C ALA A 70 -6.23 -17.99 -17.13
N GLY A 71 -6.36 -19.27 -16.80
CA GLY A 71 -5.53 -20.30 -17.41
C GLY A 71 -4.10 -20.16 -16.90
N ASP A 72 -3.12 -20.16 -17.81
CA ASP A 72 -1.70 -20.01 -17.48
C ASP A 72 -1.26 -18.53 -17.38
N ASP A 73 -2.12 -17.58 -17.80
CA ASP A 73 -1.80 -16.16 -17.84
C ASP A 73 -2.40 -15.38 -16.66
N PRO A 74 -1.70 -14.37 -16.12
CA PRO A 74 -2.26 -13.47 -15.11
C PRO A 74 -3.34 -12.53 -15.69
N ALA A 75 -4.50 -12.47 -15.06
CA ALA A 75 -5.63 -11.64 -15.46
C ALA A 75 -5.55 -10.23 -14.87
N TYR A 76 -4.53 -9.44 -15.23
CA TYR A 76 -4.30 -8.09 -14.70
C TYR A 76 -5.53 -7.17 -14.77
N PHE A 77 -6.35 -7.31 -15.82
CA PHE A 77 -7.58 -6.52 -15.99
C PHE A 77 -8.61 -6.72 -14.86
N LYS A 78 -8.48 -7.77 -14.04
CA LYS A 78 -9.35 -8.04 -12.89
C LYS A 78 -8.93 -7.30 -11.62
N ILE A 79 -7.70 -6.79 -11.53
CA ILE A 79 -7.17 -6.12 -10.32
C ILE A 79 -8.09 -4.97 -9.85
N PRO A 80 -8.56 -4.03 -10.71
CA PRO A 80 -9.45 -2.95 -10.27
C PRO A 80 -10.77 -3.42 -9.66
N HIS A 81 -11.24 -4.61 -10.06
CA HIS A 81 -12.44 -5.24 -9.49
C HIS A 81 -12.14 -5.89 -8.14
N LEU A 82 -10.99 -6.54 -8.01
CA LEU A 82 -10.52 -7.10 -6.73
C LEU A 82 -10.36 -6.00 -5.68
N ILE A 83 -9.72 -4.88 -6.04
CA ILE A 83 -9.59 -3.73 -5.14
C ILE A 83 -10.98 -3.26 -4.66
N ALA A 84 -11.97 -3.19 -5.55
CA ALA A 84 -13.32 -2.78 -5.19
C ALA A 84 -13.97 -3.76 -4.18
N LYS A 85 -13.89 -5.06 -4.45
CA LYS A 85 -14.40 -6.12 -3.56
C LYS A 85 -13.76 -6.09 -2.17
N ILE A 86 -12.45 -5.88 -2.10
CA ILE A 86 -11.73 -5.79 -0.82
C ILE A 86 -12.15 -4.51 -0.08
N HIS A 87 -12.22 -3.39 -0.80
CA HIS A 87 -12.65 -2.11 -0.23
C HIS A 87 -14.10 -2.15 0.30
N GLU A 88 -15.01 -2.86 -0.36
CA GLU A 88 -16.39 -3.06 0.11
C GLU A 88 -16.45 -3.68 1.52
N LYS A 89 -15.47 -4.52 1.89
CA LYS A 89 -15.41 -5.17 3.21
C LYS A 89 -15.10 -4.22 4.36
N LEU A 90 -14.53 -3.06 4.06
CA LEU A 90 -14.32 -2.00 5.05
C LEU A 90 -15.65 -1.39 5.52
N ASN A 91 -16.71 -1.47 4.71
CA ASN A 91 -18.04 -0.95 5.02
C ASN A 91 -18.03 0.51 5.51
N GLY A 92 -17.17 1.35 4.90
CA GLY A 92 -17.00 2.75 5.27
C GLY A 92 -16.19 3.01 6.55
N THR A 93 -15.55 1.98 7.11
CA THR A 93 -14.74 2.07 8.35
C THR A 93 -13.35 1.45 8.15
N GLY A 94 -12.37 1.88 8.95
CA GLY A 94 -10.99 1.37 8.85
C GLY A 94 -10.20 1.93 7.67
N LEU A 95 -9.06 1.29 7.37
CA LEU A 95 -8.07 1.77 6.40
C LEU A 95 -7.41 0.58 5.68
N LEU A 96 -7.20 0.73 4.37
CA LEU A 96 -6.59 -0.29 3.53
C LEU A 96 -5.45 0.30 2.70
N PHE A 97 -4.29 -0.33 2.80
CA PHE A 97 -3.12 -0.10 1.96
C PHE A 97 -2.94 -1.30 1.04
N ILE A 98 -2.87 -1.05 -0.27
CA ILE A 98 -2.63 -2.08 -1.28
C ILE A 98 -1.36 -1.69 -2.01
N LEU A 99 -0.36 -2.56 -1.96
CA LEU A 99 0.84 -2.44 -2.77
C LEU A 99 0.58 -3.13 -4.11
N LEU A 100 1.02 -2.51 -5.20
CA LEU A 100 0.93 -3.03 -6.56
C LEU A 100 2.31 -2.91 -7.21
N GLN A 101 2.71 -3.94 -7.95
CA GLN A 101 3.88 -3.85 -8.81
C GLN A 101 3.60 -2.90 -9.98
N LYS A 102 4.66 -2.28 -10.52
CA LYS A 102 4.58 -1.45 -11.72
C LYS A 102 5.89 -1.47 -12.49
N ASP A 103 5.81 -1.29 -13.81
CA ASP A 103 7.01 -1.05 -14.59
C ASP A 103 7.62 0.33 -14.25
N PRO A 104 8.95 0.46 -14.28
CA PRO A 104 9.63 1.74 -14.12
C PRO A 104 9.05 2.84 -15.02
N GLY A 105 8.84 4.04 -14.47
CA GLY A 105 8.30 5.18 -15.19
C GLY A 105 6.79 5.16 -15.49
N LYS A 106 6.07 4.05 -15.26
CA LYS A 106 4.61 4.03 -15.40
C LYS A 106 3.90 4.79 -14.29
N MET A 107 2.78 5.42 -14.64
CA MET A 107 1.95 6.22 -13.73
C MET A 107 0.93 5.38 -12.94
N SER A 108 0.81 4.09 -13.28
CA SER A 108 -0.06 3.12 -12.62
C SER A 108 0.65 1.80 -12.46
N GLY A 109 0.38 1.11 -11.37
CA GLY A 109 0.68 -0.31 -11.19
C GLY A 109 -0.18 -1.22 -12.04
N GLU A 110 0.05 -2.51 -11.87
CA GLU A 110 -0.69 -3.59 -12.49
C GLU A 110 -2.21 -3.41 -12.37
N GLY A 111 -2.94 -3.81 -13.41
CA GLY A 111 -4.36 -3.46 -13.57
C GLY A 111 -4.63 -2.07 -14.14
N GLY A 112 -3.57 -1.28 -14.36
CA GLY A 112 -3.58 -0.05 -15.15
C GLY A 112 -4.36 1.11 -14.51
N PHE A 113 -4.73 2.08 -15.34
CA PHE A 113 -5.33 3.36 -14.91
C PHE A 113 -6.60 3.19 -14.06
N LYS A 114 -7.34 2.10 -14.24
CA LYS A 114 -8.56 1.81 -13.46
C LYS A 114 -8.26 1.61 -11.96
N THR A 115 -7.05 1.25 -11.57
CA THR A 115 -6.66 1.16 -10.15
C THR A 115 -6.61 2.54 -9.49
N LEU A 116 -6.17 3.59 -10.21
CA LEU A 116 -6.15 4.97 -9.70
C LEU A 116 -7.55 5.46 -9.35
N HIS A 117 -8.56 5.10 -10.14
CA HIS A 117 -9.95 5.47 -9.87
C HIS A 117 -10.51 4.83 -8.60
N ARG A 118 -9.98 3.67 -8.20
CA ARG A 118 -10.40 2.99 -6.96
C ARG A 118 -9.79 3.62 -5.72
N ALA A 119 -8.55 4.08 -5.79
CA ALA A 119 -7.84 4.64 -4.65
C ALA A 119 -8.36 6.02 -4.20
N ASN A 120 -8.28 6.30 -2.89
CA ASN A 120 -8.46 7.65 -2.35
C ASN A 120 -7.17 8.46 -2.42
N LEU A 121 -6.03 7.79 -2.19
CA LEU A 121 -4.67 8.29 -2.37
C LEU A 121 -3.92 7.25 -3.21
N TYR A 122 -3.27 7.69 -4.28
CA TYR A 122 -2.42 6.85 -5.12
C TYR A 122 -1.02 7.43 -5.17
N LEU A 123 -0.04 6.68 -4.67
CA LEU A 123 1.36 7.04 -4.71
C LEU A 123 2.09 6.12 -5.69
N THR A 124 2.97 6.67 -6.52
CA THR A 124 3.98 5.88 -7.24
C THR A 124 5.34 6.08 -6.62
N LEU A 125 6.10 5.00 -6.51
CA LEU A 125 7.50 5.03 -6.13
C LEU A 125 8.34 4.87 -7.40
N ASP A 126 9.23 5.83 -7.65
CA ASP A 126 10.01 5.94 -8.88
C ASP A 126 11.48 6.23 -8.56
N LYS A 127 12.38 5.85 -9.47
CA LYS A 127 13.80 6.22 -9.42
C LYS A 127 14.13 7.03 -10.67
N ASP A 128 14.80 8.17 -10.51
CA ASP A 128 15.27 8.95 -11.67
C ASP A 128 16.61 8.43 -12.19
N GLU A 129 17.06 8.99 -13.33
CA GLU A 129 18.32 8.60 -13.99
C GLU A 129 19.55 8.83 -13.12
N SER A 130 19.49 9.80 -12.21
CA SER A 130 20.54 10.07 -11.22
C SER A 130 20.48 9.13 -10.01
N GLY A 131 19.46 8.27 -9.96
CA GLY A 131 19.28 7.26 -8.94
C GLY A 131 18.54 7.74 -7.69
N HIS A 132 17.97 8.95 -7.69
CA HIS A 132 17.16 9.41 -6.57
C HIS A 132 15.80 8.73 -6.57
N CYS A 133 15.32 8.34 -5.39
CA CYS A 133 14.00 7.76 -5.21
C CYS A 133 12.95 8.83 -4.88
N TRP A 134 11.78 8.72 -5.50
CA TRP A 134 10.69 9.69 -5.45
C TRP A 134 9.36 9.00 -5.18
N ALA A 135 8.62 9.48 -4.17
CA ALA A 135 7.22 9.17 -3.98
C ALA A 135 6.39 10.26 -4.63
N ASN A 136 5.54 9.93 -5.60
CA ASN A 136 4.74 10.88 -6.39
C ASN A 136 3.25 10.70 -6.11
N VAL A 137 2.54 11.79 -5.82
CA VAL A 137 1.08 11.80 -5.68
C VAL A 137 0.43 11.80 -7.06
N GLN A 138 -0.09 10.65 -7.49
CA GLN A 138 -0.81 10.52 -8.76
C GLN A 138 -2.31 10.82 -8.62
N LYS A 139 -2.87 10.53 -7.44
CA LYS A 139 -4.28 10.79 -7.15
C LYS A 139 -4.46 11.12 -5.68
N CYS A 140 -5.27 12.13 -5.37
CA CYS A 140 -5.73 12.40 -4.01
C CYS A 140 -7.15 12.97 -4.04
N LYS A 141 -8.15 12.12 -3.82
CA LYS A 141 -9.58 12.51 -3.95
C LYS A 141 -10.00 13.59 -2.95
N THR A 142 -9.44 13.57 -1.74
CA THR A 142 -9.76 14.53 -0.69
C THR A 142 -9.02 15.84 -0.81
N ARG A 143 -7.87 15.86 -1.51
CA ARG A 143 -7.00 17.04 -1.70
C ARG A 143 -6.34 17.01 -3.07
N SER A 144 -7.14 17.23 -4.12
CA SER A 144 -6.67 17.17 -5.51
C SER A 144 -5.55 18.16 -5.83
N THR A 145 -5.40 19.23 -5.04
CA THR A 145 -4.30 20.20 -5.16
C THR A 145 -2.92 19.59 -4.88
N LEU A 146 -2.85 18.42 -4.24
CA LEU A 146 -1.62 17.66 -4.03
C LEU A 146 -1.26 16.76 -5.22
N GLU A 147 -2.16 16.55 -6.19
CA GLU A 147 -1.85 15.75 -7.37
C GLU A 147 -0.68 16.40 -8.15
N GLY A 148 0.33 15.60 -8.49
CA GLY A 148 1.58 16.09 -9.08
C GLY A 148 2.63 16.55 -8.07
N TYR A 149 2.39 16.47 -6.76
CA TYR A 149 3.44 16.65 -5.76
C TYR A 149 4.31 15.40 -5.65
N ARG A 150 5.55 15.57 -5.21
CA ARG A 150 6.50 14.50 -4.97
C ARG A 150 7.39 14.76 -3.77
N MET A 151 7.90 13.69 -3.18
CA MET A 151 8.82 13.71 -2.04
C MET A 151 10.01 12.81 -2.37
N GLN A 152 11.22 13.32 -2.17
CA GLN A 152 12.42 12.50 -2.28
C GLN A 152 12.54 11.62 -1.02
N TYR A 153 12.93 10.37 -1.19
CA TYR A 153 13.17 9.47 -0.07
C TYR A 153 14.39 8.58 -0.32
N GLU A 154 14.83 7.91 0.74
CA GLU A 154 15.88 6.89 0.74
C GLU A 154 15.30 5.58 1.30
N PRO A 155 15.38 4.45 0.56
CA PRO A 155 15.05 3.14 1.12
C PRO A 155 16.00 2.75 2.26
N ARG A 156 15.44 2.17 3.32
CA ARG A 156 16.19 1.52 4.41
C ARG A 156 15.85 0.02 4.45
N ALA A 157 16.51 -0.77 5.29
CA ALA A 157 16.13 -2.19 5.42
C ALA A 157 14.71 -2.32 6.01
N PHE A 158 14.32 -1.37 6.85
CA PHE A 158 13.03 -1.26 7.51
C PHE A 158 12.41 0.12 7.31
N GLY A 159 11.83 0.34 6.13
CA GLY A 159 11.03 1.53 5.81
C GLY A 159 11.71 2.50 4.84
N LEU A 160 11.15 3.71 4.75
CA LEU A 160 11.60 4.77 3.86
C LEU A 160 11.94 6.01 4.70
N ARG A 161 13.09 6.64 4.43
CA ARG A 161 13.48 7.91 5.06
C ARG A 161 13.19 9.08 4.12
N PRO A 162 12.29 10.02 4.47
CA PRO A 162 12.09 11.21 3.65
C PRO A 162 13.36 12.09 3.65
N LEU A 163 13.70 12.63 2.48
CA LEU A 163 14.83 13.52 2.25
C LEU A 163 14.40 14.95 1.89
N SER A 164 13.11 15.14 1.59
CA SER A 164 12.53 16.43 1.28
C SER A 164 11.11 16.53 1.84
N GLU A 165 10.56 17.74 1.85
CA GLU A 165 9.12 17.96 1.94
C GLU A 165 8.42 17.56 0.64
N TRP A 166 7.09 17.54 0.64
CA TRP A 166 6.29 17.43 -0.58
C TRP A 166 6.41 18.70 -1.41
N ILE A 167 6.93 18.56 -2.63
CA ILE A 167 7.13 19.67 -3.58
C ILE A 167 6.38 19.43 -4.89
N PRO A 168 5.91 20.48 -5.58
CA PRO A 168 5.35 20.33 -6.92
C PRO A 168 6.39 19.68 -7.87
N ARG A 169 5.97 18.72 -8.68
CA ARG A 169 6.80 18.20 -9.77
C ARG A 169 6.96 19.31 -10.80
N LYS A 170 8.18 19.84 -10.94
CA LYS A 170 8.51 20.79 -12.02
C LYS A 170 8.13 20.13 -13.35
N ARG A 171 7.35 20.87 -14.15
CA ARG A 171 6.98 20.47 -15.51
C ARG A 171 8.20 20.53 -16.42
#